data_AF-A0A7V8XS20-F1
#
_entry.id   AF-A0A7V8XS20-F1
#
_cell.length_a   1.000
_cell.length_b   1.000
_cell.length_c   1.000
_cell.angle_alpha   90.00
_cell.angle_beta   90.00
_cell.angle_gamma   90.00
#
_symmetry.space_group_name_H-M   'P 1'
#
loop_
_entity.id
_entity.type
_entity.pdbx_description
1 polymer ?
#
loop_
_entity_poly.entity_id
_entity_poly.type
_entity_poly.pdbx_seq_one_letter_code
_entity_poly.pdbx_strand_id
1 'polypeptide(L)'
;MGVGQWMKVIDTVSSLAQMGAQFRRPTATDVAQGGSSLEHRLAGVVVAALKEAFDRDRARMDLERETLEAERSRAERALQAELRRQAADRALTQIKLISIFAGLVVLMSSVLAAWISGMRSGPSAVLLSLGWAMALGTLGCVFAAWQDVTVWASATEPPPAGSSRLAATAPWLLLASLVFVAVSLLLAG
;
A
#
# COMPACT_ATOMS: atom_id res chain seq x y z
N MET A 1 -15.37 -38.98 0.58
CA MET A 1 -14.76 -39.67 1.74
C MET A 1 -15.07 -38.93 3.06
N GLY A 2 -16.36 -38.70 3.40
CA GLY A 2 -16.70 -37.64 4.37
C GLY A 2 -17.59 -38.03 5.56
N VAL A 3 -18.22 -39.20 5.57
CA VAL A 3 -19.26 -39.52 6.59
C VAL A 3 -18.84 -40.67 7.52
N GLY A 4 -18.24 -41.73 6.98
CA GLY A 4 -17.81 -42.88 7.78
C GLY A 4 -16.70 -42.58 8.79
N GLN A 5 -15.85 -41.58 8.51
CA GLN A 5 -14.81 -41.15 9.44
C GLN A 5 -15.38 -40.33 10.61
N TRP A 6 -16.42 -39.53 10.34
CA TRP A 6 -17.15 -38.80 11.39
C TRP A 6 -17.91 -39.73 12.32
N MET A 7 -18.51 -40.80 11.78
CA MET A 7 -19.17 -41.84 12.59
C MET A 7 -18.20 -42.53 13.56
N LYS A 8 -16.98 -42.86 13.11
CA LYS A 8 -15.95 -43.44 13.99
C LYS A 8 -15.54 -42.49 15.11
N VAL A 9 -15.40 -41.19 14.84
CA VAL A 9 -15.05 -40.21 15.87
C VAL A 9 -16.17 -40.13 16.93
N ILE A 10 -17.44 -40.14 16.51
CA ILE A 10 -18.58 -40.13 17.42
C ILE A 10 -18.64 -41.41 18.26
N ASP A 11 -18.37 -42.58 17.67
CA ASP A 11 -18.33 -43.85 18.40
C ASP A 11 -17.17 -43.91 19.40
N THR A 12 -16.04 -43.29 19.07
CA THR A 12 -14.89 -43.25 20.00
C THR A 12 -15.18 -42.33 21.18
N VAL A 13 -15.84 -41.19 20.94
CA VAL A 13 -16.26 -40.27 21.99
C VAL A 13 -17.38 -40.86 22.84
N SER A 14 -18.34 -41.57 22.23
CA SER A 14 -19.44 -42.23 22.96
C SER A 14 -18.92 -43.39 23.81
N SER A 15 -17.99 -44.19 23.30
CA SER A 15 -17.29 -45.25 24.03
C SER A 15 -16.50 -44.69 25.21
N LEU A 16 -15.80 -43.55 25.03
CA LEU A 16 -15.09 -42.88 26.11
C LEU A 16 -16.05 -42.33 27.18
N ALA A 17 -17.20 -41.79 26.76
CA ALA A 17 -18.25 -41.31 27.67
C ALA A 17 -18.90 -42.47 28.44
N GLN A 18 -19.12 -43.63 27.80
CA GLN A 18 -19.64 -44.83 28.44
C GLN A 18 -18.65 -45.45 29.42
N MET A 19 -17.35 -45.46 29.08
CA MET A 19 -16.30 -45.85 30.03
C MET A 19 -16.25 -44.91 31.23
N GLY A 20 -16.36 -43.60 31.02
CA GLY A 20 -16.46 -42.61 32.11
C GLY A 20 -17.70 -42.80 32.99
N ALA A 21 -18.84 -43.18 32.41
CA ALA A 21 -20.07 -43.48 33.15
C ALA A 21 -19.99 -44.80 33.93
N GLN A 22 -19.25 -45.79 33.43
CA GLN A 22 -19.05 -47.09 34.08
C GLN A 22 -18.19 -46.98 35.35
N PHE A 23 -17.22 -46.05 35.37
CA PHE A 23 -16.48 -45.71 36.60
C PHE A 23 -17.34 -44.98 37.65
N ARG A 24 -18.49 -44.41 37.25
CA ARG A 24 -19.42 -43.69 38.16
C ARG A 24 -20.41 -44.59 38.90
N ARG A 25 -20.35 -45.92 38.71
CA ARG A 25 -21.30 -46.87 39.35
C ARG A 25 -20.60 -47.72 40.41
N PRO A 26 -20.31 -47.17 41.61
CA PRO A 26 -19.97 -48.00 42.76
C PRO A 26 -21.25 -48.70 43.26
N THR A 27 -21.11 -49.97 43.58
CA THR A 27 -22.12 -50.82 44.24
C THR A 27 -22.78 -50.08 45.39
N ALA A 28 -24.07 -49.82 45.21
CA ALA A 28 -24.93 -49.17 46.19
C ALA A 28 -25.14 -50.09 47.40
N THR A 29 -24.30 -49.98 48.43
CA THR A 29 -24.72 -50.38 49.79
C THR A 29 -23.90 -49.83 50.97
N ASP A 30 -22.77 -49.11 50.82
CA ASP A 30 -21.96 -48.75 52.01
C ASP A 30 -21.36 -47.33 52.12
N VAL A 31 -21.69 -46.36 51.25
CA VAL A 31 -20.98 -45.04 51.23
C VAL A 31 -21.90 -43.81 51.18
N ALA A 32 -23.02 -43.82 51.91
CA ALA A 32 -24.00 -42.73 51.88
C ALA A 32 -23.54 -41.41 52.55
N GLN A 33 -22.39 -41.37 53.24
CA GLN A 33 -21.88 -40.14 53.88
C GLN A 33 -20.50 -39.65 53.36
N GLY A 34 -19.77 -40.44 52.57
CA GLY A 34 -18.43 -40.08 52.06
C GLY A 34 -18.37 -39.69 50.57
N GLY A 35 -19.38 -40.06 49.78
CA GLY A 35 -19.38 -39.92 48.32
C GLY A 35 -19.49 -38.49 47.80
N SER A 36 -20.27 -37.62 48.46
CA SER A 36 -20.47 -36.23 48.01
C SER A 36 -19.20 -35.37 48.13
N SER A 37 -18.37 -35.64 49.15
CA SER A 37 -17.08 -34.98 49.37
C SER A 37 -16.04 -35.36 48.30
N LEU A 38 -16.00 -36.64 47.91
CA LEU A 38 -15.09 -37.11 46.87
C LEU A 38 -15.52 -36.63 45.47
N GLU A 39 -16.82 -36.63 45.19
CA GLU A 39 -17.35 -36.06 43.94
C GLU A 39 -17.09 -34.55 43.82
N HIS A 40 -17.22 -33.78 44.92
CA HIS A 40 -16.87 -32.35 44.92
C HIS A 40 -15.36 -32.10 44.77
N ARG A 41 -14.50 -32.95 45.35
CA ARG A 41 -13.04 -32.86 45.18
C ARG A 41 -12.62 -33.22 43.76
N LEU A 42 -13.21 -34.26 43.17
CA LEU A 42 -12.97 -34.65 41.77
C LEU A 42 -13.49 -33.59 40.80
N ALA A 43 -14.68 -33.04 41.03
CA ALA A 43 -15.19 -31.92 40.24
C ALA A 43 -14.28 -30.69 40.34
N GLY A 44 -13.76 -30.38 41.54
CA GLY A 44 -12.79 -29.30 41.75
C GLY A 44 -11.48 -29.51 40.99
N VAL A 45 -10.93 -30.74 41.01
CA VAL A 45 -9.69 -31.08 40.29
C VAL A 45 -9.91 -31.08 38.77
N VAL A 46 -11.04 -31.60 38.28
CA VAL A 46 -11.38 -31.56 36.85
C VAL A 46 -11.55 -30.12 36.37
N VAL A 47 -12.24 -29.28 37.13
CA VAL A 47 -12.38 -27.85 36.81
C VAL A 47 -11.03 -27.14 36.85
N ALA A 48 -10.17 -27.45 37.83
CA ALA A 48 -8.83 -26.89 37.90
C ALA A 48 -7.95 -27.33 36.71
N ALA A 49 -8.01 -28.61 36.34
CA ALA A 49 -7.25 -29.15 35.21
C ALA A 49 -7.78 -28.64 33.86
N LEU A 50 -9.10 -28.48 33.71
CA LEU A 50 -9.71 -27.90 32.51
C LEU A 50 -9.37 -26.42 32.39
N LYS A 51 -9.39 -25.69 33.51
CA LYS A 51 -8.98 -24.29 33.58
C LYS A 51 -7.51 -24.15 33.20
N GLU A 52 -6.63 -24.98 33.75
CA GLU A 52 -5.20 -24.99 33.39
C GLU A 52 -4.98 -25.31 31.91
N ALA A 53 -5.72 -26.28 31.36
CA ALA A 53 -5.65 -26.61 29.94
C ALA A 53 -6.14 -25.46 29.03
N PHE A 54 -7.24 -24.78 29.41
CA PHE A 54 -7.75 -23.61 28.68
C PHE A 54 -6.85 -22.39 28.82
N ASP A 55 -6.25 -22.16 29.98
CA ASP A 55 -5.32 -21.06 30.20
C ASP A 55 -4.03 -21.28 29.38
N ARG A 56 -3.55 -22.52 29.28
CA ARG A 56 -2.47 -22.91 28.39
C ARG A 56 -2.84 -22.75 26.90
N ASP A 57 -4.06 -23.11 26.53
CA ASP A 57 -4.54 -22.99 25.14
C ASP A 57 -4.73 -21.51 24.75
N ARG A 58 -5.25 -20.67 25.66
CA ARG A 58 -5.28 -19.22 25.49
C ARG A 58 -3.88 -18.65 25.29
N ALA A 59 -2.93 -19.02 26.15
CA ALA A 59 -1.56 -18.54 26.04
C ALA A 59 -0.94 -18.92 24.68
N ARG A 60 -1.24 -20.11 24.15
CA ARG A 60 -0.81 -20.51 22.81
C ARG A 60 -1.48 -19.69 21.72
N MET A 61 -2.79 -19.49 21.78
CA MET A 61 -3.55 -18.71 20.80
C MET A 61 -3.11 -17.25 20.75
N ASP A 62 -2.77 -16.65 21.89
CA ASP A 62 -2.30 -15.27 21.95
C ASP A 62 -0.90 -15.15 21.31
N LEU A 63 -0.01 -16.12 21.50
CA LEU A 63 1.27 -16.17 20.77
C LEU A 63 1.07 -16.35 19.25
N GLU A 64 0.09 -17.13 18.82
CA GLU A 64 -0.23 -17.29 17.39
C GLU A 64 -0.81 -15.97 16.81
N ARG A 65 -1.57 -15.22 17.59
CA ARG A 65 -2.06 -13.89 17.18
C ARG A 65 -0.93 -12.88 17.07
N GLU A 66 -0.05 -12.80 18.06
CA GLU A 66 1.09 -11.87 18.04
C GLU A 66 2.01 -12.14 16.85
N THR A 67 2.27 -13.41 16.52
CA THR A 67 3.08 -13.76 15.36
C THR A 67 2.39 -13.39 14.04
N LEU A 68 1.09 -13.65 13.90
CA LEU A 68 0.30 -13.24 12.73
C LEU A 68 0.24 -11.70 12.58
N GLU A 69 0.10 -10.96 13.66
CA GLU A 69 0.11 -9.49 13.64
C GLU A 69 1.49 -8.94 13.25
N ALA A 70 2.56 -9.54 13.75
CA ALA A 70 3.92 -9.20 13.36
C ALA A 70 4.16 -9.46 11.87
N GLU A 71 3.70 -10.59 11.33
CA GLU A 71 3.79 -10.91 9.90
C GLU A 71 2.95 -9.97 9.04
N ARG A 72 1.71 -9.69 9.44
CA ARG A 72 0.85 -8.71 8.75
C ARG A 72 1.49 -7.34 8.72
N SER A 73 2.02 -6.85 9.84
CA SER A 73 2.67 -5.54 9.88
C SER A 73 3.91 -5.47 8.98
N ARG A 74 4.67 -6.56 8.84
CA ARG A 74 5.81 -6.64 7.92
C ARG A 74 5.35 -6.66 6.46
N ALA A 75 4.30 -7.43 6.15
CA ALA A 75 3.72 -7.49 4.82
C ALA A 75 3.13 -6.13 4.39
N GLU A 76 2.43 -5.43 5.29
CA GLU A 76 1.89 -4.10 5.04
C GLU A 76 3.00 -3.08 4.76
N ARG A 77 4.10 -3.10 5.51
CA ARG A 77 5.25 -2.21 5.25
C ARG A 77 5.89 -2.49 3.89
N ALA A 78 6.02 -3.76 3.50
CA ALA A 78 6.54 -4.12 2.19
C ALA A 78 5.62 -3.64 1.06
N LEU A 79 4.31 -3.85 1.21
CA LEU A 79 3.31 -3.41 0.23
C LEU A 79 3.27 -1.88 0.10
N GLN A 80 3.38 -1.15 1.22
CA GLN A 80 3.48 0.31 1.19
C GLN A 80 4.73 0.79 0.46
N ALA A 81 5.87 0.11 0.62
CA ALA A 81 7.09 0.45 -0.12
C ALA A 81 6.93 0.21 -1.64
N GLU A 82 6.28 -0.87 -2.04
CA GLU A 82 6.01 -1.16 -3.45
C GLU A 82 5.05 -0.15 -4.09
N LEU A 83 3.96 0.22 -3.39
CA LEU A 83 3.01 1.23 -3.88
C LEU A 83 3.69 2.60 -4.04
N ARG A 84 4.59 2.97 -3.11
CA ARG A 84 5.39 4.19 -3.23
C ARG A 84 6.28 4.16 -4.47
N ARG A 85 6.95 3.03 -4.71
CA ARG A 85 7.80 2.85 -5.90
C ARG A 85 6.98 2.97 -7.19
N GLN A 86 5.81 2.32 -7.27
CA GLN A 86 4.94 2.42 -8.44
C GLN A 86 4.41 3.84 -8.65
N ALA A 87 4.04 4.55 -7.58
CA ALA A 87 3.59 5.94 -7.68
C ALA A 87 4.71 6.87 -8.17
N ALA A 88 5.93 6.68 -7.66
CA ALA A 88 7.11 7.40 -8.12
C ALA A 88 7.39 7.12 -9.61
N ASP A 89 7.39 5.87 -10.04
CA ASP A 89 7.63 5.49 -11.44
C ASP A 89 6.60 6.11 -12.40
N ARG A 90 5.31 6.16 -11.99
CA ARG A 90 4.25 6.83 -12.77
C ARG A 90 4.49 8.34 -12.86
N ALA A 91 4.79 8.99 -11.75
CA ALA A 91 5.08 10.44 -11.72
C ALA A 91 6.31 10.78 -12.57
N LEU A 92 7.37 9.98 -12.48
CA LEU A 92 8.58 10.12 -13.28
C LEU A 92 8.31 9.97 -14.78
N THR A 93 7.46 9.01 -15.15
CA THR A 93 7.07 8.81 -16.56
C THR A 93 6.33 10.03 -17.11
N GLN A 94 5.40 10.61 -16.33
CA GLN A 94 4.67 11.82 -16.70
C GLN A 94 5.60 13.03 -16.84
N ILE A 95 6.49 13.26 -15.87
CA ILE A 95 7.46 14.37 -15.88
C ILE A 95 8.41 14.22 -17.09
N LYS A 96 8.86 13.00 -17.39
CA LYS A 96 9.73 12.69 -18.55
C LYS A 96 9.05 13.04 -19.88
N LEU A 97 7.77 12.70 -20.05
CA LEU A 97 6.99 13.07 -21.24
C LEU A 97 6.96 14.59 -21.43
N ILE A 98 6.64 15.35 -20.37
CA ILE A 98 6.61 16.82 -20.43
C ILE A 98 7.98 17.39 -20.83
N SER A 99 9.06 16.85 -20.27
CA SER A 99 10.44 17.25 -20.62
C SER A 99 10.76 17.03 -22.11
N ILE A 100 10.41 15.84 -22.63
CA ILE A 100 10.61 15.50 -24.05
C ILE A 100 9.84 16.47 -24.95
N PHE A 101 8.57 16.75 -24.62
CA PHE A 101 7.76 17.71 -25.40
C PHE A 101 8.30 19.13 -25.33
N ALA A 102 8.71 19.61 -24.15
CA ALA A 102 9.32 20.93 -24.01
C ALA A 102 10.61 21.05 -24.85
N GLY A 103 11.47 20.02 -24.81
CA GLY A 103 12.67 19.95 -25.63
C GLY A 103 12.35 19.93 -27.13
N LEU A 104 11.32 19.19 -27.56
CA LEU A 104 10.87 19.14 -28.95
C LEU A 104 10.38 20.51 -29.42
N VAL A 105 9.61 21.23 -28.60
CA VAL A 105 9.12 22.59 -28.91
C VAL A 105 10.30 23.54 -29.11
N VAL A 106 11.30 23.54 -28.21
CA VAL A 106 12.49 24.39 -28.35
C VAL A 106 13.27 24.05 -29.61
N LEU A 107 13.53 22.75 -29.86
CA LEU A 107 14.28 22.30 -31.03
C LEU A 107 13.57 22.65 -32.34
N MET A 108 12.29 22.30 -32.48
CA MET A 108 11.53 22.59 -33.70
C MET A 108 11.36 24.09 -33.92
N SER A 109 11.04 24.85 -32.88
CA SER A 109 10.93 26.31 -32.95
C SER A 109 12.24 26.96 -33.39
N SER A 110 13.39 26.46 -32.90
CA SER A 110 14.71 26.94 -33.30
C SER A 110 15.04 26.66 -34.76
N VAL A 111 14.69 25.47 -35.26
CA VAL A 111 14.87 25.10 -36.67
C VAL A 111 13.98 25.98 -37.55
N LEU A 112 12.70 26.16 -37.20
CA LEU A 112 11.78 27.02 -37.96
C LEU A 112 12.27 28.47 -37.99
N ALA A 113 12.74 29.01 -36.87
CA ALA A 113 13.29 30.36 -36.80
C ALA A 113 14.57 30.53 -37.64
N ALA A 114 15.36 29.46 -37.80
CA ALA A 114 16.54 29.48 -38.67
C ALA A 114 16.17 29.53 -40.16
N TRP A 115 15.06 28.89 -40.55
CA TRP A 115 14.56 28.84 -41.93
C TRP A 115 13.71 30.05 -42.33
N ILE A 116 12.89 30.58 -41.42
CA ILE A 116 11.98 31.70 -41.68
C ILE A 116 12.58 33.00 -41.14
N SER A 117 13.22 33.77 -42.01
CA SER A 117 13.89 35.03 -41.60
C SER A 117 12.95 36.05 -40.95
N GLY A 118 11.65 36.05 -41.28
CA GLY A 118 10.63 36.90 -40.66
C GLY A 118 10.35 36.61 -39.18
N MET A 119 10.77 35.44 -38.67
CA MET A 119 10.66 35.11 -37.23
C MET A 119 11.75 35.75 -36.37
N ARG A 120 12.84 36.22 -37.00
CA ARG A 120 14.03 36.74 -36.31
C ARG A 120 14.05 38.27 -36.21
N SER A 121 13.06 38.97 -36.76
CA SER A 121 13.00 40.43 -36.79
C SER A 121 11.64 40.97 -36.32
N GLY A 122 11.66 42.13 -35.67
CA GLY A 122 10.43 42.81 -35.25
C GLY A 122 9.69 42.12 -34.09
N PRO A 123 8.35 42.27 -33.99
CA PRO A 123 7.56 41.80 -32.85
C PRO A 123 7.49 40.26 -32.75
N SER A 124 7.67 39.53 -33.86
CA SER A 124 7.73 38.07 -33.87
C SER A 124 8.91 37.54 -33.06
N ALA A 125 10.09 38.19 -33.15
CA ALA A 125 11.28 37.79 -32.39
C ALA A 125 11.10 37.93 -30.88
N VAL A 126 10.37 38.95 -30.42
CA VAL A 126 10.06 39.15 -29.00
C VAL A 126 9.14 38.03 -28.50
N LEU A 127 8.11 37.68 -29.27
CA LEU A 127 7.19 36.59 -28.91
C LEU A 127 7.88 35.22 -28.93
N LEU A 128 8.79 35.01 -29.89
CA LEU A 128 9.60 33.78 -29.99
C LEU A 128 10.51 33.62 -28.77
N SER A 129 11.25 34.67 -28.41
CA SER A 129 12.15 34.66 -27.23
C SER A 129 11.37 34.47 -25.92
N LEU A 130 10.17 35.05 -25.82
CA LEU A 130 9.26 34.83 -24.69
C LEU A 130 8.76 33.37 -24.64
N GLY A 131 8.43 32.79 -25.79
CA GLY A 131 8.10 31.36 -25.92
C GLY A 131 9.25 30.45 -25.48
N TRP A 132 10.49 30.77 -25.85
CA TRP A 132 11.68 30.05 -25.39
C TRP A 132 11.88 30.17 -23.88
N ALA A 133 11.73 31.38 -23.32
CA ALA A 133 11.84 31.60 -21.88
C ALA A 133 10.80 30.77 -21.11
N MET A 134 9.56 30.68 -21.60
CA MET A 134 8.51 29.83 -21.05
C MET A 134 8.81 28.34 -21.17
N ALA A 135 9.38 27.89 -22.29
CA ALA A 135 9.79 26.49 -22.47
C ALA A 135 10.94 26.11 -21.52
N LEU A 136 11.92 27.00 -21.33
CA LEU A 136 12.98 26.82 -20.33
C LEU A 136 12.44 26.85 -18.90
N GLY A 137 11.48 27.73 -18.60
CA GLY A 137 10.77 27.75 -17.33
C GLY A 137 10.04 26.43 -17.05
N THR A 138 9.41 25.86 -18.08
CA THR A 138 8.78 24.53 -18.01
C THR A 138 9.80 23.45 -17.64
N LEU A 139 10.97 23.44 -18.29
CA LEU A 139 12.06 22.50 -17.95
C LEU A 139 12.56 22.70 -16.51
N GLY A 140 12.65 23.94 -16.04
CA GLY A 140 12.97 24.25 -14.64
C GLY A 140 11.93 23.68 -13.66
N CYS A 141 10.64 23.83 -13.95
CA CYS A 141 9.57 23.25 -13.14
C CYS A 141 9.58 21.71 -13.16
N VAL A 142 9.87 21.09 -14.31
CA VAL A 142 10.05 19.65 -14.47
C VAL A 142 11.20 19.15 -13.59
N PHE A 143 12.32 19.87 -13.56
CA PHE A 143 13.48 19.51 -12.73
C PHE A 143 13.18 19.65 -11.23
N ALA A 144 12.50 20.73 -10.83
CA ALA A 144 12.05 20.91 -9.45
C ALA A 144 11.06 19.81 -9.01
N ALA A 145 10.11 19.46 -9.88
CA ALA A 145 9.18 18.35 -9.64
C ALA A 145 9.91 16.99 -9.56
N TRP A 146 10.98 16.80 -10.34
CA TRP A 146 11.82 15.60 -10.26
C TRP A 146 12.51 15.50 -8.90
N GLN A 147 13.07 16.60 -8.38
CA GLN A 147 13.66 16.66 -7.04
C GLN A 147 12.63 16.34 -5.96
N ASP A 148 11.45 16.97 -6.00
CA ASP A 148 10.35 16.70 -5.05
C ASP A 148 9.97 15.20 -5.02
N VAL A 149 9.84 14.57 -6.19
CA VAL A 149 9.49 13.14 -6.29
C VAL A 149 10.59 12.25 -5.72
N THR A 150 11.87 12.58 -5.95
CA THR A 150 12.99 11.81 -5.38
C THR A 150 13.09 11.93 -3.86
N VAL A 151 12.83 13.14 -3.31
CA VAL A 151 12.80 13.37 -1.86
C VAL A 151 11.59 12.66 -1.24
N TRP A 152 10.42 12.77 -1.86
CA TRP A 152 9.22 12.06 -1.42
C TRP A 152 9.39 10.53 -1.42
N ALA A 153 10.04 9.98 -2.46
CA ALA A 153 10.28 8.54 -2.57
C ALA A 153 11.28 8.01 -1.53
N SER A 154 12.17 8.87 -1.01
CA SER A 154 13.18 8.51 0.00
C SER A 154 12.76 8.83 1.44
N ALA A 155 11.68 9.58 1.63
CA ALA A 155 11.17 9.94 2.96
C ALA A 155 10.59 8.71 3.69
N THR A 156 10.99 8.53 4.95
CA THR A 156 10.44 7.53 5.86
C THR A 156 8.95 7.80 6.15
N GLU A 157 8.60 9.07 6.32
CA GLU A 157 7.22 9.54 6.55
C GLU A 157 6.85 10.60 5.49
N PRO A 158 6.40 10.16 4.31
CA PRO A 158 6.17 11.06 3.20
C PRO A 158 4.89 11.90 3.40
N PRO A 159 4.91 13.19 3.03
CA PRO A 159 3.68 13.98 2.95
C PRO A 159 2.70 13.38 1.93
N PRO A 160 1.39 13.70 2.03
CA PRO A 160 0.37 13.15 1.15
C PRO A 160 0.71 13.44 -0.32
N ALA A 161 0.58 12.41 -1.17
CA ALA A 161 0.90 12.48 -2.59
C ALA A 161 0.07 13.57 -3.30
N GLY A 162 0.72 14.41 -4.10
CA GLY A 162 0.04 15.42 -4.93
C GLY A 162 0.11 16.88 -4.45
N SER A 163 0.96 17.21 -3.47
CA SER A 163 1.10 18.58 -2.95
C SER A 163 1.99 19.51 -3.80
N SER A 164 2.74 19.00 -4.77
CA SER A 164 3.67 19.80 -5.58
C SER A 164 2.93 20.69 -6.57
N ARG A 165 2.61 21.92 -6.13
CA ARG A 165 2.03 22.99 -6.97
C ARG A 165 2.81 23.23 -8.26
N LEU A 166 4.13 23.03 -8.21
CA LEU A 166 5.05 23.18 -9.35
C LEU A 166 4.80 22.15 -10.47
N ALA A 167 4.48 20.90 -10.11
CA ALA A 167 4.13 19.86 -11.08
C ALA A 167 2.79 20.17 -11.77
N ALA A 168 1.85 20.80 -11.04
CA ALA A 168 0.57 21.22 -11.58
C ALA A 168 0.69 22.43 -12.55
N THR A 169 1.67 23.32 -12.34
CA THR A 169 1.87 24.50 -13.20
C THR A 169 2.69 24.22 -14.46
N ALA A 170 3.55 23.20 -14.47
CA ALA A 170 4.37 22.84 -15.63
C ALA A 170 3.60 22.65 -16.96
N PRO A 171 2.46 21.93 -17.03
CA PRO A 171 1.73 21.77 -18.29
C PRO A 171 1.14 23.10 -18.81
N TRP A 172 0.77 24.02 -17.92
CA TRP A 172 0.26 25.34 -18.29
C TRP A 172 1.35 26.22 -18.91
N LEU A 173 2.57 26.16 -18.37
CA LEU A 173 3.73 26.84 -18.95
C LEU A 173 4.07 26.30 -20.34
N LEU A 174 3.95 24.97 -20.53
CA LEU A 174 4.15 24.33 -21.83
C LEU A 174 3.11 24.81 -22.85
N LEU A 175 1.82 24.82 -22.48
CA LEU A 175 0.75 25.32 -23.33
C LEU A 175 0.95 26.79 -23.71
N ALA A 176 1.31 27.64 -22.73
CA ALA A 176 1.60 29.04 -22.98
C ALA A 176 2.76 29.21 -23.98
N SER A 177 3.85 28.43 -23.83
CA SER A 177 4.98 28.46 -24.77
C SER A 177 4.54 28.14 -26.20
N LEU A 178 3.64 27.17 -26.35
CA LEU A 178 3.16 26.69 -27.64
C LEU A 178 2.28 27.74 -28.32
N VAL A 179 1.43 28.43 -27.55
CA VAL A 179 0.65 29.59 -28.03
C VAL A 179 1.57 30.72 -28.49
N PHE A 180 2.61 31.06 -27.72
CA PHE A 180 3.56 32.12 -28.10
C PHE A 180 4.32 31.78 -29.39
N VAL A 181 4.77 30.53 -29.55
CA VAL A 181 5.41 30.07 -30.79
C VAL A 181 4.45 30.11 -31.98
N ALA A 182 3.18 29.72 -31.80
CA ALA A 182 2.16 29.76 -32.85
C ALA A 182 1.84 31.20 -33.28
N VAL A 183 1.66 32.13 -32.34
CA VAL A 183 1.41 33.55 -32.64
C VAL A 183 2.63 34.17 -33.34
N SER A 184 3.84 33.82 -32.91
CA SER A 184 5.07 34.27 -33.58
C SER A 184 5.14 33.80 -35.03
N LEU A 185 4.67 32.58 -35.33
CA LEU A 185 4.62 32.06 -36.71
C LEU A 185 3.60 32.82 -37.56
N LEU A 186 2.41 33.08 -37.01
CA LEU A 186 1.36 33.83 -37.70
C LEU A 186 1.76 35.27 -38.04
N LEU A 187 2.61 35.89 -37.22
CA LEU A 187 3.13 37.24 -37.48
C LEU A 187 4.32 37.27 -38.44
N ALA A 188 4.95 36.13 -38.69
CA ALA A 188 6.13 36.01 -39.53
C ALA A 188 5.83 35.55 -40.97
N GLY A 189 4.65 34.96 -41.20
CA GLY A 189 4.12 34.62 -42.52
C GLY A 189 3.33 35.76 -43.13
#